data_AF-A0AAX6SCG4-F1
#
_entry.id   AF-A0AAX6SCG4-F1
#
_cell.length_a   1.000
_cell.length_b   1.000
_cell.length_c   1.000
_cell.angle_alpha   90.00
_cell.angle_beta   90.00
_cell.angle_gamma   90.00
#
_symmetry.space_group_name_H-M   'P 1'
#
loop_
_entity.id
_entity.type
_entity.pdbx_description
1 polymer ?
#
loop_
_entity_poly.entity_id
_entity_poly.type
_entity_poly.pdbx_seq_one_letter_code
_entity_poly.pdbx_strand_id
1 'polypeptide(L)'
;MGRLFGRAALRSLLCGPRAPGLRLLVRPSSGGPTWTEERTLVAVKPDGVQRRLIGTVIQRFESRGFKLVGMKMLQAPENILAEHYQDLQRKPFYPALISYMSSGPVVAMVWEGYNVVRASRAMIGHTDSTEAAPGTIRGDFSIHISRGSLWVHTQA
;
A
#
# COMPACT_ATOMS: atom_id res chain seq x y z
N MET A 1 8.83 -64.83 -36.42
CA MET A 1 8.81 -63.90 -37.56
C MET A 1 8.17 -62.59 -37.12
N GLY A 2 8.96 -61.51 -37.02
CA GLY A 2 8.52 -60.10 -36.98
C GLY A 2 7.67 -59.65 -35.78
N ARG A 3 7.76 -58.44 -35.24
CA ARG A 3 8.39 -57.19 -35.65
C ARG A 3 8.25 -56.19 -34.48
N LEU A 4 9.17 -55.22 -34.46
CA LEU A 4 8.99 -53.80 -34.13
C LEU A 4 9.00 -53.32 -32.66
N PHE A 5 10.12 -52.64 -32.37
CA PHE A 5 10.37 -51.59 -31.39
C PHE A 5 9.22 -50.61 -31.11
N GLY A 6 9.02 -50.28 -29.83
CA GLY A 6 8.28 -49.12 -29.35
C GLY A 6 9.04 -48.45 -28.20
N ARG A 7 9.41 -47.19 -28.40
CA ARG A 7 10.25 -46.33 -27.54
C ARG A 7 9.76 -46.22 -26.09
N ALA A 8 10.61 -46.60 -25.13
CA ALA A 8 10.55 -46.10 -23.75
C ALA A 8 11.98 -46.06 -23.16
N ALA A 9 12.79 -45.19 -23.74
CA ALA A 9 14.08 -44.83 -23.19
C ALA A 9 13.88 -43.93 -21.96
N LEU A 10 14.70 -44.20 -20.93
CA LEU A 10 15.03 -43.33 -19.79
C LEU A 10 13.87 -42.95 -18.84
N ARG A 11 13.52 -43.89 -17.96
CA ARG A 11 12.78 -43.62 -16.71
C ARG A 11 13.55 -44.03 -15.46
N SER A 12 14.87 -44.14 -15.52
CA SER A 12 15.65 -44.80 -14.46
C SER A 12 17.02 -44.17 -14.19
N LEU A 13 17.12 -42.85 -14.21
CA LEU A 13 18.23 -42.12 -13.61
C LEU A 13 17.61 -41.03 -12.74
N LEU A 14 18.05 -40.94 -11.48
CA LEU A 14 17.64 -39.98 -10.42
C LEU A 14 16.68 -40.49 -9.33
N CYS A 15 16.63 -41.80 -9.04
CA CYS A 15 16.18 -42.27 -7.72
C CYS A 15 17.39 -42.42 -6.78
N GLY A 16 17.77 -41.32 -6.13
CA GLY A 16 18.60 -41.34 -4.92
C GLY A 16 17.74 -41.28 -3.65
N PRO A 17 18.20 -41.80 -2.50
CA PRO A 17 17.40 -41.88 -1.28
C PRO A 17 17.10 -40.49 -0.71
N ARG A 18 15.81 -40.24 -0.44
CA ARG A 18 15.29 -39.02 0.21
C ARG A 18 15.74 -38.98 1.67
N ALA A 19 16.55 -37.98 2.02
CA ALA A 19 16.74 -37.58 3.41
C ALA A 19 15.45 -36.94 3.97
N PRO A 20 15.00 -37.28 5.19
CA PRO A 20 13.93 -36.56 5.86
C PRO A 20 14.51 -35.30 6.51
N GLY A 21 14.67 -34.23 5.73
CA GLY A 21 15.19 -32.94 6.17
C GLY A 21 14.11 -31.86 6.15
N LEU A 22 13.63 -31.51 7.33
CA LEU A 22 12.98 -30.24 7.70
C LEU A 22 12.10 -29.57 6.62
N ARG A 23 10.90 -30.13 6.43
CA ARG A 23 9.81 -29.39 5.80
C ARG A 23 9.40 -28.32 6.81
N LEU A 24 9.89 -27.09 6.63
CA LEU A 24 9.38 -25.92 7.34
C LEU A 24 7.88 -25.84 7.00
N LEU A 25 7.06 -26.37 7.90
CA LEU A 25 5.62 -26.20 7.86
C LEU A 25 5.38 -24.72 8.13
N VAL A 26 5.40 -23.90 7.09
CA VAL A 26 4.63 -22.66 7.08
C VAL A 26 3.18 -23.11 7.19
N ARG A 27 2.73 -23.25 8.43
CA ARG A 27 1.31 -23.36 8.74
C ARG A 27 0.67 -22.08 8.20
N PRO A 28 -0.38 -22.14 7.37
CA PRO A 28 -1.23 -20.98 7.22
C PRO A 28 -1.77 -20.68 8.62
N SER A 29 -1.42 -19.55 9.21
CA SER A 29 -1.99 -19.13 10.49
C SER A 29 -3.42 -18.66 10.25
N SER A 30 -4.34 -19.61 10.06
CA SER A 30 -5.76 -19.35 10.15
C SER A 30 -6.10 -19.21 11.64
N GLY A 31 -6.13 -17.97 12.15
CA GLY A 31 -6.57 -17.68 13.52
C GLY A 31 -5.59 -16.89 14.41
N GLY A 32 -4.90 -15.89 13.86
CA GLY A 32 -4.33 -14.82 14.69
C GLY A 32 -5.46 -13.93 15.25
N PRO A 33 -5.24 -13.17 16.34
CA PRO A 33 -6.26 -12.25 16.84
C PRO A 33 -6.76 -11.29 15.74
N THR A 34 -8.08 -11.11 15.65
CA THR A 34 -8.77 -10.17 14.73
C THR A 34 -8.30 -8.72 14.89
N TRP A 35 -7.65 -8.41 16.02
CA TRP A 35 -6.99 -7.14 16.30
C TRP A 35 -5.94 -6.75 15.24
N THR A 36 -5.37 -7.70 14.49
CA THR A 36 -4.37 -7.44 13.43
C THR A 36 -4.93 -7.37 12.01
N GLU A 37 -6.25 -7.50 11.82
CA GLU A 37 -6.85 -7.55 10.47
C GLU A 37 -7.31 -6.19 9.94
N GLU A 38 -7.30 -5.13 10.76
CA GLU A 38 -7.70 -3.80 10.30
C GLU A 38 -6.73 -3.32 9.23
N ARG A 39 -7.29 -2.82 8.13
CA ARG A 39 -6.54 -2.29 7.00
C ARG A 39 -6.87 -0.84 6.78
N THR A 40 -5.93 -0.14 6.18
CA THR A 40 -6.17 1.23 5.74
C THR A 40 -5.46 1.55 4.45
N LEU A 41 -6.13 2.33 3.61
CA LEU A 41 -5.55 2.92 2.41
C LEU A 41 -4.75 4.19 2.77
N VAL A 42 -3.58 4.32 2.18
CA VAL A 42 -2.63 5.42 2.37
C VAL A 42 -2.12 5.84 1.01
N ALA A 43 -2.34 7.08 0.62
CA ALA A 43 -1.90 7.59 -0.68
C ALA A 43 -0.87 8.71 -0.53
N VAL A 44 0.25 8.57 -1.24
CA VAL A 44 1.20 9.67 -1.47
C VAL A 44 0.74 10.41 -2.72
N LYS A 45 0.33 11.67 -2.53
CA LYS A 45 -0.14 12.57 -3.58
C LYS A 45 0.96 12.92 -4.59
N PRO A 46 0.62 13.52 -5.76
CA PRO A 46 1.59 13.81 -6.81
C PRO A 46 2.78 14.65 -6.34
N ASP A 47 2.56 15.60 -5.45
CA ASP A 47 3.60 16.45 -4.89
C ASP A 47 4.56 15.67 -3.96
N GLY A 48 4.04 14.78 -3.12
CA GLY A 48 4.86 13.91 -2.27
C GLY A 48 5.72 12.95 -3.10
N VAL A 49 5.19 12.48 -4.23
CA VAL A 49 5.95 11.69 -5.21
C VAL A 49 7.05 12.52 -5.87
N GLN A 50 6.73 13.71 -6.38
CA GLN A 50 7.70 14.63 -7.00
C GLN A 50 8.83 15.04 -6.04
N ARG A 51 8.49 15.21 -4.76
CA ARG A 51 9.44 15.54 -3.68
C ARG A 51 10.20 14.33 -3.12
N ARG A 52 10.02 13.14 -3.71
CA ARG A 52 10.70 11.89 -3.33
C ARG A 52 10.43 11.45 -1.89
N LEU A 53 9.24 11.73 -1.36
CA LEU A 53 8.84 11.43 0.03
C LEU A 53 8.26 10.02 0.22
N ILE A 54 8.14 9.22 -0.85
CA ILE A 54 7.55 7.88 -0.79
C ILE A 54 8.28 6.99 0.23
N GLY A 55 9.62 6.94 0.15
CA GLY A 55 10.43 6.12 1.06
C GLY A 55 10.28 6.56 2.52
N THR A 56 10.25 7.87 2.76
CA THR A 56 10.04 8.44 4.10
C THR A 56 8.70 8.02 4.70
N VAL A 57 7.63 8.05 3.90
CA VAL A 57 6.29 7.63 4.35
C VAL A 57 6.30 6.13 4.67
N ILE A 58 6.81 5.30 3.77
CA ILE A 58 6.92 3.84 3.99
C ILE A 58 7.69 3.56 5.27
N GLN A 59 8.86 4.18 5.44
CA GLN A 59 9.71 4.00 6.61
C GLN A 59 8.98 4.34 7.91
N ARG A 60 8.18 5.41 7.96
CA ARG A 60 7.42 5.80 9.15
C ARG A 60 6.38 4.73 9.52
N PHE A 61 5.70 4.15 8.54
CA PHE A 61 4.68 3.11 8.76
C PHE A 61 5.31 1.76 9.12
N GLU A 62 6.40 1.35 8.46
CA GLU A 62 7.13 0.13 8.81
C GLU A 62 7.76 0.23 10.21
N SER A 63 8.38 1.37 10.54
CA SER A 63 8.97 1.61 11.87
C SER A 63 7.93 1.59 12.98
N ARG A 64 6.65 1.87 12.66
CA ARG A 64 5.53 1.75 13.61
C ARG A 64 5.12 0.30 13.85
N GLY A 65 5.53 -0.62 12.98
CA GLY A 65 5.16 -2.04 13.02
C GLY A 65 3.94 -2.39 12.16
N PHE A 66 3.51 -1.51 11.26
CA PHE A 66 2.45 -1.85 10.31
C PHE A 66 2.99 -2.69 9.16
N LYS A 67 2.17 -3.61 8.69
CA LYS A 67 2.50 -4.49 7.57
C LYS A 67 2.00 -3.89 6.26
N LEU A 68 2.89 -3.71 5.30
CA LEU A 68 2.50 -3.33 3.94
C LEU A 68 1.90 -4.54 3.23
N VAL A 69 0.61 -4.47 2.88
CA VAL A 69 -0.13 -5.56 2.22
C VAL A 69 -0.16 -5.39 0.71
N GLY A 70 -0.12 -4.15 0.24
CA GLY A 70 -0.12 -3.85 -1.19
C GLY A 70 0.32 -2.43 -1.46
N MET A 71 0.92 -2.21 -2.62
CA MET A 71 1.36 -0.91 -3.08
C MET A 71 1.26 -0.85 -4.61
N LYS A 72 0.79 0.28 -5.14
CA LYS A 72 0.72 0.54 -6.58
C LYS A 72 0.98 2.02 -6.86
N MET A 73 1.90 2.28 -7.78
CA MET A 73 2.02 3.60 -8.40
C MET A 73 1.12 3.65 -9.62
N LEU A 74 0.31 4.70 -9.74
CA LEU A 74 -0.58 4.91 -10.87
C LEU A 74 -0.78 6.39 -11.16
N GLN A 75 -1.00 6.71 -12.44
CA GLN A 75 -1.68 7.94 -12.81
C GLN A 75 -3.19 7.67 -12.68
N ALA A 76 -3.85 8.26 -11.69
CA ALA A 76 -5.26 8.00 -11.46
C ALA A 76 -6.10 8.68 -12.56
N PRO A 77 -6.91 7.92 -13.32
CA PRO A 77 -7.77 8.52 -14.33
C PRO A 77 -8.90 9.30 -13.63
N GLU A 78 -9.40 10.35 -14.29
CA GLU A 78 -10.37 11.27 -13.71
C GLU A 78 -11.67 10.59 -13.25
N ASN A 79 -12.10 9.52 -13.93
CA ASN A 79 -13.29 8.76 -13.54
C ASN A 79 -13.14 8.11 -12.14
N ILE A 80 -12.00 7.51 -11.85
CA ILE A 80 -11.71 6.90 -10.55
C ILE A 80 -11.58 7.98 -9.47
N LEU A 81 -10.99 9.13 -9.80
CA LEU A 81 -10.91 10.26 -8.88
C LEU A 81 -12.30 10.86 -8.59
N ALA A 82 -13.16 10.95 -9.60
CA ALA A 82 -14.52 11.46 -9.43
C ALA A 82 -15.38 10.56 -8.55
N GLU A 83 -15.25 9.24 -8.71
CA GLU A 83 -15.87 8.26 -7.82
C GLU A 83 -15.31 8.38 -6.39
N HIS A 84 -13.99 8.44 -6.24
CA HIS A 84 -13.34 8.54 -4.93
C HIS A 84 -13.70 9.83 -4.16
N TYR A 85 -13.91 10.95 -4.87
CA TYR A 85 -14.23 12.25 -4.29
C TYR A 85 -15.70 12.67 -4.48
N GLN A 86 -16.61 11.72 -4.73
CA GLN A 86 -18.01 12.00 -5.00
C GLN A 86 -18.68 12.86 -3.92
N ASP A 87 -18.36 12.59 -2.64
CA ASP A 87 -18.88 13.35 -1.49
C ASP A 87 -18.48 14.84 -1.49
N LEU A 88 -17.39 15.17 -2.19
CA LEU A 88 -16.85 16.53 -2.28
C LEU A 88 -17.33 17.26 -3.54
N GLN A 89 -18.10 16.62 -4.43
CA GLN A 89 -18.46 17.18 -5.74
C GLN A 89 -19.16 18.55 -5.65
N ARG A 90 -19.90 18.80 -4.57
CA ARG A 90 -20.61 20.08 -4.34
C ARG A 90 -19.73 21.17 -3.72
N LYS A 91 -18.48 20.88 -3.37
CA LYS A 91 -17.56 21.84 -2.73
C LYS A 91 -16.90 22.72 -3.80
N PRO A 92 -16.69 24.01 -3.53
CA PRO A 92 -16.13 24.94 -4.53
C PRO A 92 -14.71 24.58 -4.97
N PHE A 93 -13.95 23.84 -4.15
CA PHE A 93 -12.59 23.41 -4.45
C PHE A 93 -12.50 22.09 -5.23
N TYR A 94 -13.62 21.41 -5.50
CA TYR A 94 -13.61 20.09 -6.14
C TYR A 94 -12.93 20.05 -7.52
N PRO A 95 -13.18 21.00 -8.46
CA PRO A 95 -12.51 20.99 -9.76
C PRO A 95 -10.99 21.10 -9.62
N ALA A 96 -10.52 21.97 -8.71
CA ALA A 96 -9.11 22.12 -8.42
C ALA A 96 -8.50 20.86 -7.79
N LEU A 97 -9.25 20.16 -6.93
CA LEU A 97 -8.84 18.89 -6.33
C LEU A 97 -8.66 17.79 -7.38
N ILE A 98 -9.60 17.62 -8.31
CA ILE A 98 -9.49 16.62 -9.38
C ILE A 98 -8.31 16.95 -10.29
N SER A 99 -8.21 18.19 -10.75
CA SER A 99 -7.08 18.65 -11.58
C SER A 99 -5.72 18.42 -10.89
N TYR A 100 -5.64 18.71 -9.59
CA TYR A 100 -4.45 18.46 -8.79
C TYR A 100 -4.09 16.97 -8.73
N MET A 101 -5.06 16.10 -8.43
CA MET A 101 -4.82 14.66 -8.32
C MET A 101 -4.47 14.02 -9.66
N SER A 102 -4.99 14.56 -10.77
CA SER A 102 -4.66 14.14 -12.14
C SER A 102 -3.34 14.71 -12.67
N SER A 103 -2.70 15.64 -11.94
CA SER A 103 -1.49 16.33 -12.43
C SER A 103 -0.22 15.47 -12.45
N GLY A 104 -0.23 14.31 -11.77
CA GLY A 104 0.95 13.45 -11.69
C GLY A 104 0.68 12.13 -10.98
N PRO A 105 1.72 11.28 -10.85
CA PRO A 105 1.56 9.94 -10.32
C PRO A 105 1.26 9.94 -8.82
N VAL A 106 0.42 9.02 -8.39
CA VAL A 106 0.08 8.76 -7.00
C VAL A 106 0.60 7.38 -6.61
N VAL A 107 1.06 7.23 -5.38
CA VAL A 107 1.38 5.92 -4.80
C VAL A 107 0.33 5.55 -3.78
N ALA A 108 -0.52 4.58 -4.11
CA ALA A 108 -1.51 4.02 -3.20
C ALA A 108 -0.91 2.80 -2.48
N MET A 109 -1.09 2.73 -1.17
CA MET A 109 -0.58 1.68 -0.29
C MET A 109 -1.68 1.20 0.65
N VAL A 110 -1.68 -0.09 0.96
CA VAL A 110 -2.57 -0.69 1.95
C VAL A 110 -1.74 -1.19 3.12
N TRP A 111 -2.03 -0.68 4.31
CA TRP A 111 -1.35 -1.04 5.56
C TRP A 111 -2.28 -1.82 6.47
N GLU A 112 -1.74 -2.84 7.13
CA GLU A 112 -2.46 -3.74 8.04
C GLU A 112 -1.81 -3.68 9.43
N GLY A 113 -2.65 -3.66 10.47
CA GLY A 113 -2.19 -3.74 11.85
C GLY A 113 -3.22 -3.27 12.87
N TYR A 114 -2.85 -3.34 14.14
CA TYR A 114 -3.74 -2.96 15.23
C TYR A 114 -4.05 -1.47 15.23
N ASN A 115 -5.34 -1.13 15.12
CA ASN A 115 -5.84 0.24 15.16
C ASN A 115 -5.13 1.13 14.12
N VAL A 116 -4.73 0.53 12.98
CA VAL A 116 -3.97 1.17 11.91
C VAL A 116 -4.72 2.37 11.37
N VAL A 117 -6.06 2.36 11.36
CA VAL A 117 -6.88 3.47 10.87
C VAL A 117 -6.64 4.73 11.71
N ARG A 118 -6.86 4.64 13.02
CA ARG A 118 -6.69 5.76 13.96
C ARG A 118 -5.23 6.17 14.09
N ALA A 119 -4.33 5.20 14.20
CA ALA A 119 -2.91 5.45 14.36
C ALA A 119 -2.31 6.12 13.12
N SER A 120 -2.73 5.71 11.91
CA SER A 120 -2.32 6.38 10.68
C SER A 120 -2.73 7.84 10.71
N ARG A 121 -4.01 8.15 10.98
CA ARG A 121 -4.55 9.53 11.09
C ARG A 121 -3.72 10.39 12.05
N ALA A 122 -3.34 9.85 13.20
CA ALA A 122 -2.48 10.53 14.17
C ALA A 122 -1.06 10.77 13.63
N MET A 123 -0.46 9.80 12.94
CA MET A 123 0.88 9.93 12.35
C MET A 123 0.95 10.94 11.20
N ILE A 124 -0.11 11.03 10.39
CA ILE A 124 -0.16 11.98 9.27
C ILE A 124 -0.27 13.41 9.79
N GLY A 125 -1.03 13.62 10.86
CA GLY A 125 -1.29 14.94 11.42
C GLY A 125 -2.50 15.64 10.80
N HIS A 126 -2.79 16.82 11.34
CA HIS A 126 -3.97 17.62 11.00
C HIS A 126 -4.05 17.94 9.50
N THR A 127 -5.26 18.16 8.97
CA THR A 127 -5.47 18.48 7.54
C THR A 127 -4.79 19.78 7.14
N ASP A 128 -4.83 20.77 8.03
CA ASP A 128 -3.99 21.95 7.91
C ASP A 128 -2.56 21.62 8.37
N SER A 129 -1.59 21.85 7.49
CA SER A 129 -0.18 21.61 7.79
C SER A 129 0.37 22.62 8.81
N THR A 130 -0.21 23.82 8.89
CA THR A 130 0.19 24.84 9.87
C THR A 130 -0.23 24.47 11.30
N GLU A 131 -1.32 23.72 11.43
CA GLU A 131 -1.83 23.17 12.70
C GLU A 131 -1.32 21.74 12.97
N ALA A 132 -0.53 21.16 12.06
CA ALA A 132 -0.01 19.82 12.22
C ALA A 132 1.17 19.82 13.20
N ALA A 133 1.07 19.02 14.26
CA ALA A 133 2.11 18.94 15.29
C ALA A 133 3.47 18.48 14.70
N PRO A 134 4.60 18.99 15.21
CA PRO A 134 5.93 18.48 14.88
C PRO A 134 6.03 16.97 15.12
N GLY A 135 6.71 16.26 14.23
CA GLY A 135 6.83 14.80 14.23
C GLY A 135 5.75 14.06 13.44
N THR A 136 4.67 14.75 13.04
CA THR A 136 3.68 14.22 12.09
C THR A 136 4.15 14.39 10.65
N ILE A 137 3.67 13.56 9.72
CA ILE A 137 4.13 13.62 8.32
C ILE A 137 3.80 14.99 7.69
N ARG A 138 2.65 15.58 8.01
CA ARG A 138 2.30 16.92 7.51
C ARG A 138 3.10 18.01 8.22
N GLY A 139 3.27 17.93 9.54
CA GLY A 139 4.07 18.92 10.29
C GLY A 139 5.54 18.94 9.86
N ASP A 140 6.13 17.79 9.56
CA ASP A 140 7.54 17.69 9.20
C ASP A 140 7.80 18.05 7.72
N PHE A 141 6.83 17.78 6.83
CA PHE A 141 7.08 17.83 5.38
C PHE A 141 6.13 18.72 4.57
N SER A 142 5.14 19.38 5.17
CA SER A 142 4.16 20.21 4.45
C SER A 142 4.12 21.64 5.02
N ILE A 143 4.07 22.64 4.13
CA ILE A 143 4.13 24.06 4.51
C ILE A 143 2.77 24.77 4.30
N HIS A 144 1.90 24.27 3.41
CA HIS A 144 0.68 24.99 3.03
C HIS A 144 -0.50 24.07 2.71
N ILE A 145 -1.72 24.50 3.07
CA ILE A 145 -3.00 23.76 2.86
C ILE A 145 -3.25 23.39 1.40
N SER A 146 -2.95 24.31 0.47
CA SER A 146 -3.27 24.16 -0.96
C SER A 146 -2.40 23.13 -1.69
N ARG A 147 -1.29 22.71 -1.07
CA ARG A 147 -0.37 21.67 -1.54
C ARG A 147 -0.18 20.58 -0.49
N GLY A 148 -1.18 20.37 0.38
CA GLY A 148 -1.10 19.49 1.55
C GLY A 148 -0.64 18.07 1.18
N SER A 149 0.64 17.82 1.44
CA SER A 149 1.51 16.89 0.69
C SER A 149 1.34 15.42 0.97
N LEU A 150 0.31 15.06 1.74
CA LEU A 150 -0.02 13.68 1.99
C LEU A 150 -1.51 13.60 2.29
N TRP A 151 -2.26 12.92 1.45
CA TRP A 151 -3.65 12.61 1.74
C TRP A 151 -3.73 11.11 1.89
N VAL A 152 -3.59 10.70 3.13
CA VAL A 152 -3.87 9.34 3.53
C VAL A 152 -5.37 9.27 3.76
N HIS A 153 -6.07 8.77 2.76
CA HIS A 153 -7.47 8.46 2.90
C HIS A 153 -7.62 7.14 3.64
N THR A 154 -7.79 7.24 4.94
CA THR A 154 -8.07 6.07 5.76
C THR A 154 -9.52 5.63 5.56
N GLN A 155 -9.77 4.83 4.52
CA GLN A 155 -10.93 3.95 4.43
C GLN A 155 -10.65 2.71 5.29
N ALA A 156 -11.64 2.33 6.11
CA ALA A 156 -11.67 1.05 6.81
C ALA A 156 -12.21 -0.03 5.87
#